data_AF-A0A3B9KRE9-F1
#
_entry.id   AF-A0A3B9KRE9-F1
#
_cell.length_a   1.000
_cell.length_b   1.000
_cell.length_c   1.000
_cell.angle_alpha   90.00
_cell.angle_beta   90.00
_cell.angle_gamma   90.00
#
_symmetry.space_group_name_H-M   'P 1'
#
loop_
_entity.id
_entity.type
_entity.pdbx_description
1 polymer ?
#
loop_
_entity_poly.entity_id
_entity_poly.type
_entity_poly.pdbx_seq_one_letter_code
_entity_poly.pdbx_strand_id
1 'polypeptide(L)'
;FTTLVPNLGIVKYGEYKSFVMADIPGLIRGAHDGKGLGDRFLKHIERTRILVFLIDIHDENPQESYQTLLDELKAFDPQLLEKSRIVVFSKCDHETEEKMAAEKRFLKDMFTISAVTKRNLNTLIHQINNIL
;
A
#
# COMPACT_ATOMS: atom_id res chain seq x y z
N PHE A 1 -14.32 -18.78 11.42
CA PHE A 1 -14.31 -17.39 11.89
C PHE A 1 -12.87 -16.93 11.98
N THR A 2 -12.42 -16.09 11.05
CA THR A 2 -11.14 -15.38 11.14
C THR A 2 -11.46 -13.91 10.87
N THR A 3 -11.81 -13.18 11.93
CA THR A 3 -11.91 -11.72 11.88
C THR A 3 -10.50 -11.16 12.01
N LEU A 4 -9.79 -11.02 10.89
CA LEU A 4 -8.69 -10.08 10.82
C LEU A 4 -9.32 -8.69 10.77
N VAL A 5 -9.55 -8.10 11.95
CA VAL A 5 -10.01 -6.72 12.06
C VAL A 5 -8.90 -5.84 11.47
N PRO A 6 -9.18 -5.02 10.44
CA PRO A 6 -8.17 -4.14 9.89
C PRO A 6 -7.75 -3.12 10.95
N ASN A 7 -6.45 -2.85 11.05
CA ASN A 7 -5.97 -1.80 11.94
C ASN A 7 -6.32 -0.45 11.30
N LEU A 8 -7.21 0.31 11.94
CA LEU A 8 -7.62 1.62 11.48
C LEU A 8 -6.78 2.71 12.18
N GLY A 9 -6.21 3.60 11.38
CA GLY A 9 -5.49 4.78 11.83
C GLY A 9 -6.13 6.06 11.28
N ILE A 10 -6.19 7.10 12.11
CA ILE A 10 -6.55 8.44 11.64
C ILE A 10 -5.27 9.18 11.30
N VAL A 11 -5.13 9.58 10.03
CA VAL A 11 -4.01 10.37 9.54
C VAL A 11 -4.47 11.83 9.48
N LYS A 12 -3.86 12.68 10.30
CA LYS A 12 -4.11 14.13 10.30
C LYS A 12 -3.25 14.81 9.25
N TYR A 13 -3.82 15.79 8.55
CA TYR A 13 -3.08 16.63 7.62
C TYR A 13 -3.62 18.08 7.67
N GLY A 14 -2.75 19.06 7.91
CA GLY A 14 -3.17 20.43 8.22
C GLY A 14 -3.95 20.56 9.53
N GLU A 15 -4.55 21.73 9.78
CA GLU A 15 -5.15 22.03 11.09
C GLU A 15 -6.48 21.32 11.37
N TYR A 16 -7.28 21.02 10.34
CA TYR A 16 -8.64 20.47 10.51
C TYR A 16 -9.02 19.35 9.54
N LYS A 17 -8.05 18.80 8.81
CA LYS A 17 -8.33 17.73 7.85
C LYS A 17 -7.70 16.42 8.30
N SER A 18 -8.40 15.32 8.03
CA SER A 18 -7.94 13.98 8.34
C SER A 18 -8.58 12.97 7.39
N PHE A 19 -7.93 11.82 7.23
CA PHE A 19 -8.51 10.66 6.56
C PHE A 19 -8.23 9.40 7.36
N VAL A 20 -9.03 8.37 7.11
CA VAL A 20 -8.84 7.05 7.71
C VAL A 20 -7.96 6.22 6.78
N MET A 21 -6.89 5.65 7.33
CA MET A 21 -6.07 4.64 6.68
C MET A 21 -6.34 3.31 7.36
N ALA A 22 -6.60 2.28 6.57
CA ALA A 22 -6.75 0.92 7.05
C ALA A 22 -5.52 0.13 6.61
N ASP A 23 -4.87 -0.55 7.56
CA ASP A 23 -3.91 -1.58 7.23
C ASP A 23 -4.67 -2.84 6.81
N ILE A 24 -4.36 -3.32 5.61
CA ILE A 24 -4.94 -4.51 5.02
C ILE A 24 -3.88 -5.61 5.25
N PRO A 25 -3.95 -6.38 6.36
CA PRO A 25 -3.06 -7.51 6.54
C PRO A 25 -3.17 -8.38 5.30
N GLY A 26 -2.00 -8.70 4.72
CA GLY A 26 -1.81 -8.97 3.29
C GLY A 26 -2.91 -9.78 2.63
N LEU A 27 -3.07 -9.57 1.32
CA LEU A 27 -3.86 -10.44 0.44
C LEU A 27 -3.16 -11.82 0.35
N ILE A 28 -3.03 -12.53 1.48
CA ILE A 28 -2.15 -13.69 1.64
C ILE A 28 -2.40 -14.66 0.49
N ARG A 29 -1.33 -15.17 -0.15
CA ARG A 29 -1.42 -16.33 -1.06
C ARG A 29 -2.34 -17.39 -0.47
N GLY A 30 -3.47 -17.65 -1.13
CA GLY A 30 -4.52 -18.57 -0.65
C GLY A 30 -5.74 -17.91 0.02
N ALA A 31 -5.83 -16.58 0.05
CA ALA A 31 -7.04 -15.87 0.47
C ALA A 31 -8.24 -16.14 -0.48
N HIS A 32 -7.97 -16.41 -1.76
CA HIS A 32 -8.97 -16.83 -2.76
C HIS A 32 -9.42 -18.29 -2.57
N ASP A 33 -8.62 -19.15 -1.94
CA ASP A 33 -8.93 -20.57 -1.66
C ASP A 33 -9.89 -20.74 -0.45
N GLY A 34 -10.63 -19.69 -0.08
CA GLY A 34 -11.64 -19.73 0.99
C GLY A 34 -11.09 -19.75 2.41
N LYS A 35 -9.78 -19.58 2.61
CA LYS A 35 -9.12 -19.58 3.94
C LYS A 35 -8.87 -18.18 4.50
N GLY A 36 -9.94 -17.41 4.72
CA GLY A 36 -9.99 -16.65 5.97
C GLY A 36 -9.85 -15.11 5.96
N LEU A 37 -10.04 -14.40 4.84
CA LEU A 37 -10.27 -12.94 4.92
C LEU A 37 -11.74 -12.58 5.18
N GLY A 38 -12.68 -13.42 4.74
CA GLY A 38 -14.13 -13.30 5.03
C GLY A 38 -14.83 -12.10 4.37
N ASP A 39 -16.05 -12.31 3.85
CA ASP A 39 -16.85 -11.34 3.08
C ASP A 39 -16.98 -9.94 3.70
N ARG A 40 -16.84 -9.81 5.02
CA ARG A 40 -16.89 -8.51 5.68
C ARG A 40 -15.64 -7.69 5.42
N PHE A 41 -14.44 -8.26 5.53
CA PHE A 41 -13.18 -7.55 5.26
C PHE A 41 -13.14 -7.02 3.83
N LEU A 42 -13.68 -7.80 2.90
CA LEU A 42 -13.79 -7.53 1.47
C LEU A 42 -14.56 -6.24 1.20
N LYS A 43 -15.74 -6.11 1.84
CA LYS A 43 -16.56 -4.90 1.78
C LYS A 43 -15.89 -3.65 2.39
N HIS A 44 -14.82 -3.80 3.18
CA HIS A 44 -14.06 -2.64 3.66
C HIS A 44 -13.06 -2.16 2.61
N ILE A 45 -12.38 -3.08 1.91
CA ILE A 45 -11.47 -2.72 0.80
C ILE A 45 -12.26 -2.09 -0.34
N GLU A 46 -13.45 -2.59 -0.67
CA GLU A 46 -14.33 -1.97 -1.67
C GLU A 46 -14.67 -0.51 -1.35
N ARG A 47 -14.70 -0.11 -0.07
CA ARG A 47 -14.99 1.26 0.35
C ARG A 47 -13.77 2.19 0.38
N THR A 48 -12.55 1.67 0.22
CA THR A 48 -11.36 2.53 0.14
C THR A 48 -11.32 3.26 -1.20
N ARG A 49 -10.87 4.51 -1.21
CA ARG A 49 -10.76 5.29 -2.46
C ARG A 49 -9.40 5.09 -3.14
N ILE A 50 -8.37 4.84 -2.34
CA ILE A 50 -6.97 4.75 -2.76
C ILE A 50 -6.36 3.51 -2.14
N LEU A 51 -5.55 2.80 -2.92
CA LEU A 51 -4.71 1.70 -2.45
C LEU A 51 -3.25 2.15 -2.42
N VAL A 52 -2.57 1.94 -1.29
CA VAL A 52 -1.14 2.22 -1.13
C VAL A 52 -0.40 0.89 -1.06
N PHE A 53 0.40 0.60 -2.07
CA PHE A 53 1.24 -0.60 -2.13
C PHE A 53 2.57 -0.30 -1.48
N LEU A 54 2.87 -1.00 -0.39
CA LEU A 54 4.15 -0.94 0.29
C LEU A 54 5.03 -2.08 -0.23
N ILE A 55 6.10 -1.73 -0.95
CA ILE A 55 7.11 -2.67 -1.46
C ILE A 55 8.37 -2.52 -0.60
N ASP A 56 9.01 -3.63 -0.26
CA ASP A 56 10.30 -3.59 0.44
C ASP A 56 11.41 -3.22 -0.55
N ILE A 57 12.23 -2.22 -0.21
CA ILE A 57 13.39 -1.83 -1.06
C ILE A 57 14.52 -2.86 -1.03
N HIS A 58 14.51 -3.78 -0.07
CA HIS A 58 15.49 -4.85 0.05
C HIS A 58 15.02 -6.16 -0.60
N ASP A 59 13.83 -6.17 -1.20
CA ASP A 59 13.37 -7.32 -1.98
C ASP A 59 14.33 -7.59 -3.14
N GLU A 60 14.58 -8.86 -3.44
CA GLU A 60 15.42 -9.26 -4.57
C GLU A 60 14.78 -8.85 -5.90
N ASN A 61 13.45 -8.87 -5.98
CA ASN A 61 12.70 -8.45 -7.16
C ASN A 61 11.47 -7.63 -6.78
N PRO A 62 11.64 -6.34 -6.45
CA PRO A 62 10.54 -5.49 -6.01
C PRO A 62 9.42 -5.34 -7.05
N GLN A 63 9.77 -5.44 -8.33
CA GLN A 63 8.80 -5.42 -9.43
C GLN A 63 7.92 -6.67 -9.44
N GLU A 64 8.49 -7.85 -9.23
CA GLU A 64 7.73 -9.10 -9.13
C GLU A 64 6.85 -9.11 -7.88
N SER A 65 7.31 -8.54 -6.77
CA SER A 65 6.49 -8.37 -5.56
C SER A 65 5.30 -7.45 -5.81
N TYR A 66 5.50 -6.34 -6.52
CA TYR A 66 4.39 -5.49 -6.95
C TYR A 66 3.42 -6.23 -7.88
N GLN A 67 3.93 -6.97 -8.86
CA GLN A 67 3.11 -7.75 -9.78
C GLN A 67 2.30 -8.83 -9.04
N THR A 68 2.92 -9.52 -8.08
CA THR A 68 2.25 -10.51 -7.23
C THR A 68 1.09 -9.88 -6.47
N LEU A 69 1.29 -8.70 -5.86
CA LEU A 69 0.22 -7.98 -5.17
C LEU A 69 -0.92 -7.56 -6.12
N LEU A 70 -0.60 -7.18 -7.36
CA LEU A 70 -1.61 -6.89 -8.38
C LEU A 70 -2.40 -8.14 -8.79
N ASP A 71 -1.72 -9.27 -8.96
CA ASP A 71 -2.37 -10.53 -9.34
C ASP A 71 -3.24 -11.07 -8.19
N GLU A 72 -2.80 -10.92 -6.94
CA GLU A 72 -3.61 -11.21 -5.75
C GLU A 72 -4.85 -10.31 -5.69
N LEU A 73 -4.68 -9.01 -5.92
CA LEU A 73 -5.79 -8.04 -5.95
C LEU A 73 -6.77 -8.35 -7.10
N LYS A 74 -6.26 -8.76 -8.26
CA LYS A 74 -7.07 -9.14 -9.43
C LYS A 74 -7.82 -10.44 -9.22
N ALA A 75 -7.17 -11.45 -8.66
CA ALA A 75 -7.78 -12.72 -8.32
C ALA A 75 -8.85 -12.55 -7.25
N PHE A 76 -8.68 -11.53 -6.40
CA PHE A 76 -9.64 -11.16 -5.39
C PHE A 76 -10.88 -10.46 -5.98
N ASP A 77 -10.69 -9.31 -6.65
CA ASP A 77 -11.74 -8.60 -7.38
C ASP A 77 -11.09 -7.69 -8.44
N PRO A 78 -11.30 -7.97 -9.74
CA PRO A 78 -10.75 -7.17 -10.83
C PRO A 78 -11.12 -5.68 -10.76
N GLN A 79 -12.26 -5.31 -10.16
CA GLN A 79 -12.67 -3.91 -10.03
C GLN A 79 -11.76 -3.11 -9.10
N LEU A 80 -11.05 -3.77 -8.17
CA LEU A 80 -10.10 -3.09 -7.30
C LEU A 80 -8.87 -2.57 -8.06
N LEU A 81 -8.58 -3.10 -9.25
CA LEU A 81 -7.51 -2.59 -10.12
C LEU A 81 -7.84 -1.21 -10.73
N GLU A 82 -9.12 -0.84 -10.77
CA GLU A 82 -9.59 0.45 -11.28
C GLU A 82 -9.36 1.58 -10.28
N LYS A 83 -9.12 1.25 -9.01
CA LYS A 83 -8.87 2.24 -7.96
C LYS A 83 -7.58 3.01 -8.21
N SER A 84 -7.53 4.24 -7.70
CA SER A 84 -6.28 5.00 -7.66
C SER A 84 -5.26 4.27 -6.78
N ARG A 85 -4.03 4.17 -7.29
CA ARG A 85 -2.95 3.40 -6.67
C ARG A 85 -1.73 4.29 -6.45
N ILE A 86 -1.10 4.14 -5.31
CA ILE A 86 0.20 4.74 -5.00
C ILE A 86 1.13 3.59 -4.65
N VAL A 87 2.29 3.51 -5.30
CA VAL A 87 3.30 2.51 -4.99
C VAL A 87 4.43 3.20 -4.24
N VAL A 88 4.87 2.57 -3.14
CA VAL A 88 5.84 3.15 -2.21
C VAL A 88 6.89 2.10 -1.86
N PHE A 89 8.16 2.45 -2.02
CA PHE A 89 9.26 1.69 -1.43
C PHE A 89 9.40 2.06 0.05
N SER A 90 9.34 1.05 0.90
CA SER A 90 9.48 1.14 2.34
C SER A 90 10.88 0.73 2.79
N LYS A 91 11.19 0.94 4.08
CA LYS A 91 12.49 0.61 4.70
C LYS A 91 13.72 1.30 4.09
N CYS A 92 13.53 2.49 3.51
CA CYS A 92 14.62 3.26 2.90
C CYS A 92 15.50 4.03 3.90
N ASP A 93 15.66 3.53 5.14
CA ASP A 93 16.43 4.21 6.21
C ASP A 93 17.93 4.27 5.91
N HIS A 94 18.51 3.18 5.41
CA HIS A 94 19.94 3.07 5.13
C HIS A 94 20.29 3.10 3.64
N GLU A 95 19.32 3.43 2.78
CA GLU A 95 19.49 3.37 1.33
C GLU A 95 19.96 4.70 0.72
N THR A 96 20.79 4.59 -0.32
CA THR A 96 21.33 5.75 -1.05
C THR A 96 20.30 6.33 -2.02
N GLU A 97 20.42 7.62 -2.33
CA GLU A 97 19.57 8.27 -3.34
C GLU A 97 19.71 7.63 -4.71
N GLU A 98 20.90 7.14 -5.06
CA GLU A 98 21.17 6.46 -6.32
C GLU A 98 20.40 5.14 -6.43
N LYS A 99 20.44 4.30 -5.38
CA LYS A 99 19.69 3.04 -5.37
C LYS A 99 18.18 3.30 -5.38
N MET A 100 17.70 4.24 -4.55
CA MET A 100 16.31 4.67 -4.58
C MET A 100 15.87 5.20 -5.95
N ALA A 101 16.74 5.93 -6.66
CA ALA A 101 16.47 6.45 -8.00
C ALA A 101 16.47 5.35 -9.05
N ALA A 102 17.33 4.33 -8.93
CA ALA A 102 17.34 3.17 -9.81
C ALA A 102 16.02 2.40 -9.72
N GLU A 103 15.54 2.14 -8.50
CA GLU A 103 14.26 1.44 -8.28
C GLU A 103 13.05 2.23 -8.83
N LYS A 104 13.05 3.56 -8.67
CA LYS A 104 12.01 4.45 -9.23
C LYS A 104 11.95 4.45 -10.76
N ARG A 105 13.00 4.00 -11.47
CA ARG A 105 12.97 3.91 -12.94
C ARG A 105 12.07 2.79 -13.43
N PHE A 106 12.01 1.68 -12.70
CA PHE A 106 11.21 0.51 -13.08
C PHE A 106 9.72 0.75 -12.82
N LEU A 107 9.40 1.54 -11.80
CA LEU A 107 8.05 1.89 -11.41
C LEU A 107 7.94 3.42 -11.35
N LYS A 108 7.62 4.00 -12.50
CA LYS A 108 7.50 5.45 -12.68
C LYS A 108 6.52 6.02 -11.65
N ASP A 109 6.90 7.11 -11.00
CA ASP A 109 6.13 7.84 -9.97
C ASP A 109 6.07 7.21 -8.56
N MET A 110 7.05 6.38 -8.20
CA MET A 110 7.14 5.81 -6.86
C MET A 110 7.70 6.74 -5.78
N PHE A 111 7.09 6.65 -4.59
CA PHE A 111 7.60 7.28 -3.37
C PHE A 111 8.57 6.36 -2.65
N THR A 112 9.53 6.95 -1.94
CA THR A 112 10.42 6.22 -1.03
C THR A 112 10.19 6.75 0.37
N ILE A 113 9.92 5.87 1.33
CA ILE A 113 9.69 6.24 2.73
C ILE A 113 10.55 5.41 3.68
N SER A 114 10.75 5.94 4.86
CA SER A 114 11.15 5.13 6.01
C SER A 114 10.27 5.50 7.20
N ALA A 115 9.54 4.53 7.71
CA ALA A 115 8.69 4.71 8.88
C ALA A 115 9.51 4.97 10.15
N VAL A 116 10.69 4.35 10.26
CA VAL A 116 11.61 4.49 11.40
C VAL A 116 12.16 5.91 11.49
N THR A 117 12.67 6.44 10.37
CA THR A 117 13.27 7.78 10.33
C THR A 117 12.25 8.88 10.04
N LYS A 118 10.99 8.52 9.75
CA LYS A 118 9.90 9.39 9.26
C LYS A 118 10.21 10.10 7.93
N ARG A 119 11.21 9.62 7.18
CA ARG A 119 11.59 10.16 5.87
C ARG A 119 10.41 10.08 4.90
N ASN A 120 10.11 11.21 4.25
CA ASN A 120 9.09 11.38 3.20
C ASN A 120 7.65 11.00 3.57
N LEU A 121 7.34 10.73 4.84
CA LEU A 121 5.96 10.42 5.26
C LEU A 121 5.00 11.58 4.99
N ASN A 122 5.42 12.83 5.29
CA ASN A 122 4.61 14.00 5.00
C ASN A 122 4.34 14.16 3.50
N THR A 123 5.36 13.92 2.66
CA THR A 123 5.24 13.95 1.21
C THR A 123 4.21 12.92 0.73
N LEU A 124 4.26 11.69 1.24
CA LEU A 124 3.27 10.65 0.93
C LEU A 124 1.85 11.05 1.36
N ILE A 125 1.69 11.60 2.57
CA ILE A 125 0.39 12.08 3.09
C ILE A 125 -0.18 13.19 2.19
N HIS A 126 0.65 14.14 1.77
CA HIS A 126 0.23 15.20 0.84
C HIS A 126 -0.23 14.64 -0.50
N GLN A 127 0.45 13.62 -1.01
CA GLN A 127 0.10 12.99 -2.30
C GLN A 127 -1.18 12.17 -2.23
N ILE A 128 -1.38 11.42 -1.15
CA ILE A 128 -2.67 10.76 -0.88
C ILE A 128 -3.79 11.79 -0.85
N ASN A 129 -3.59 12.92 -0.17
CA ASN A 129 -4.60 13.97 -0.12
C ASN A 129 -4.89 14.61 -1.49
N ASN A 130 -3.91 14.74 -2.38
CA ASN A 130 -4.16 15.31 -3.71
C ASN A 130 -5.05 14.43 -4.59
N ILE A 131 -5.15 13.13 -4.25
CA ILE A 131 -5.97 12.15 -4.96
C ILE A 131 -7.35 11.97 -4.27
N LEU A 132 -7.44 12.25 -2.97
CA LEU A 132 -8.70 12.26 -2.20
C LEU A 132 -9.61 13.43 -2.61
#